data_AF-A0AAW2TQZ6-F1
#
_entry.id   AF-A0AAW2TQZ6-F1
#
_cell.length_a   1.000
_cell.length_b   1.000
_cell.length_c   1.000
_cell.angle_alpha   90.00
_cell.angle_beta   90.00
_cell.angle_gamma   90.00
#
_symmetry.space_group_name_H-M   'P 1'
#
loop_
_entity.id
_entity.type
_entity.pdbx_description
1 polymer ?
#
loop_
_entity_poly.entity_id
_entity_poly.type
_entity_poly.pdbx_seq_one_letter_code
_entity_poly.pdbx_strand_id
1 'polypeptide(L)'
;MEWTRGPMIGRGSSAVVSIATTASGDVFAVKSTDLSSSTLLQREERLVSQLCSPYVVKCFGSEITWEENEQVYNLFLEYVPGGTLSDQIGKQGGSLVKA
;
A
#
# COMPACT_ATOMS: atom_id res chain seq x y z
N MET A 1 -11.32 -0.92 -11.49
CA MET A 1 -10.79 0.40 -11.93
C MET A 1 -9.62 0.08 -12.86
N GLU A 2 -9.42 0.77 -13.97
CA GLU A 2 -8.20 0.55 -14.75
C GLU A 2 -7.04 1.29 -14.07
N TRP A 3 -5.99 0.56 -13.71
CA TRP A 3 -4.83 1.09 -13.01
C TRP A 3 -3.55 0.44 -13.51
N THR A 4 -2.44 1.14 -13.33
CA THR A 4 -1.11 0.68 -13.73
C THR A 4 -0.21 0.61 -12.51
N ARG A 5 0.44 -0.54 -12.30
CA ARG A 5 1.46 -0.68 -11.27
C ARG A 5 2.72 0.09 -11.66
N GLY A 6 3.22 0.90 -10.76
CA GLY A 6 4.51 1.58 -10.85
C GLY A 6 5.61 0.89 -10.05
N PRO A 7 6.72 1.60 -9.79
CA PRO A 7 7.86 1.06 -9.05
C PRO A 7 7.51 0.59 -7.64
N MET A 8 8.31 -0.37 -7.14
CA MET A 8 8.30 -0.77 -5.74
C MET A 8 8.77 0.40 -4.86
N ILE A 9 8.01 0.69 -3.81
CA ILE A 9 8.31 1.73 -2.80
C ILE A 9 8.58 1.15 -1.42
N GLY A 10 8.33 -0.14 -1.21
CA GLY A 10 8.64 -0.82 0.05
C GLY A 10 8.42 -2.32 -0.03
N ARG A 11 8.92 -3.04 0.98
CA ARG A 11 8.69 -4.47 1.15
C ARG A 11 8.45 -4.78 2.62
N GLY A 12 7.26 -5.29 2.91
CA GLY A 12 6.92 -5.82 4.22
C GLY A 12 7.27 -7.30 4.32
N SER A 13 6.94 -7.90 5.47
CA SER A 13 7.08 -9.33 5.70
C SER A 13 6.10 -10.17 4.87
N SER A 14 4.93 -9.63 4.56
CA SER A 14 3.82 -10.35 3.90
C SER A 14 3.58 -9.94 2.45
N ALA A 15 4.09 -8.79 2.03
CA ALA A 15 3.75 -8.20 0.74
C ALA A 15 4.82 -7.21 0.28
N VAL A 16 4.90 -7.03 -1.03
CA VAL A 16 5.58 -5.90 -1.68
C VAL A 16 4.63 -4.71 -1.71
N VAL A 17 5.15 -3.50 -1.58
CA VAL A 17 4.39 -2.25 -1.75
C VAL A 17 4.90 -1.53 -2.99
N SER A 18 4.02 -1.25 -3.92
CA SER A 18 4.30 -0.44 -5.11
C SER A 18 3.41 0.79 -5.15
N ILE A 19 3.89 1.84 -5.82
CA ILE A 19 3.02 2.95 -6.23
C ILE A 19 2.16 2.50 -7.41
N ALA A 20 0.96 3.05 -7.56
CA ALA A 20 0.11 2.82 -8.71
C ALA A 20 -0.64 4.09 -9.09
N THR A 21 -1.05 4.15 -10.36
CA THR A 21 -1.78 5.28 -10.91
C THR A 21 -2.98 4.82 -11.72
N THR A 22 -4.01 5.66 -11.75
CA THR A 22 -5.20 5.49 -12.57
C THR A 22 -5.07 6.30 -13.86
N ALA A 23 -5.94 6.06 -14.84
CA ALA A 23 -5.98 6.88 -16.06
C ALA A 23 -6.31 8.36 -15.79
N SER A 24 -7.02 8.65 -14.69
CA SER A 24 -7.32 10.02 -14.22
C SER A 24 -6.14 10.70 -13.51
N GLY A 25 -5.04 9.96 -13.26
CA GLY A 25 -3.86 10.47 -12.56
C GLY A 25 -3.94 10.36 -11.04
N ASP A 26 -4.95 9.67 -10.49
CA ASP A 26 -5.02 9.40 -9.06
C ASP A 26 -3.89 8.45 -8.66
N VAL A 27 -3.21 8.77 -7.56
CA VAL A 27 -2.05 8.01 -7.05
C VAL A 27 -2.43 7.27 -5.79
N PHE A 28 -2.06 5.99 -5.71
CA PHE A 28 -2.34 5.14 -4.56
C PHE A 28 -1.22 4.11 -4.36
N ALA A 29 -1.23 3.44 -3.22
CA ALA A 29 -0.30 2.37 -2.89
C ALA A 29 -0.98 1.01 -3.10
N VAL A 30 -0.22 0.04 -3.61
CA VAL A 30 -0.67 -1.33 -3.80
C VAL A 30 0.23 -2.25 -3.00
N LYS A 31 -0.35 -2.96 -2.04
CA LYS A 31 0.30 -4.12 -1.43
C LYS A 31 -0.03 -5.35 -2.25
N SER A 32 0.97 -6.11 -2.66
CA SER A 32 0.77 -7.31 -3.48
C SER A 32 1.56 -8.51 -2.98
N THR A 33 0.96 -9.68 -3.16
CA THR A 33 1.56 -11.00 -2.95
C THR A 33 0.82 -12.03 -3.79
N ASP A 34 1.47 -13.14 -4.10
CA ASP A 34 0.85 -14.26 -4.81
C ASP A 34 -0.42 -14.69 -4.07
N LEU A 35 -1.47 -15.01 -4.82
CA LEU A 35 -2.78 -15.34 -4.26
C LEU A 35 -2.67 -16.53 -3.28
N SER A 36 -1.80 -17.50 -3.58
CA SER A 36 -1.51 -18.66 -2.72
C SER A 36 -0.95 -18.28 -1.33
N SER A 37 -0.30 -17.12 -1.21
CA SER A 37 0.32 -16.60 0.01
C SER A 37 -0.48 -15.45 0.66
N SER A 38 -1.62 -15.07 0.07
CA SER A 38 -2.35 -13.83 0.39
C SER A 38 -3.14 -13.81 1.71
N THR A 39 -3.14 -14.91 2.48
CA THR A 39 -3.99 -15.02 3.70
C THR A 39 -3.75 -13.88 4.70
N LEU A 40 -2.50 -13.47 4.90
CA LEU A 40 -2.19 -12.35 5.82
C LEU A 40 -2.66 -11.01 5.25
N LEU A 41 -2.51 -10.81 3.94
CA LEU A 41 -2.89 -9.57 3.29
C LEU A 41 -4.42 -9.40 3.20
N GLN A 42 -5.17 -10.49 2.99
CA GLN A 42 -6.64 -10.49 3.06
C GLN A 42 -7.15 -10.18 4.48
N ARG A 43 -6.47 -10.69 5.51
CA ARG A 43 -6.78 -10.32 6.91
C ARG A 43 -6.51 -8.84 7.16
N GLU A 44 -5.43 -8.31 6.61
CA GLU A 44 -5.12 -6.88 6.67
C GLU A 44 -6.23 -6.06 6.03
N GLU A 45 -6.64 -6.36 4.79
CA GLU A 45 -7.78 -5.72 4.10
C GLU A 45 -9.02 -5.69 4.99
N ARG A 46 -9.42 -6.84 5.53
CA ARG A 46 -10.61 -6.95 6.38
C ARG A 46 -10.53 -6.03 7.58
N LEU A 47 -9.37 -5.91 8.22
CA LEU A 47 -9.21 -5.05 9.39
C LEU A 47 -9.20 -3.57 9.00
N VAL A 48 -8.38 -3.18 8.02
CA VAL A 48 -8.22 -1.77 7.65
C VAL A 48 -9.47 -1.18 7.00
N SER A 49 -10.23 -1.97 6.24
CA SER A 49 -11.49 -1.55 5.61
C SER A 49 -12.60 -1.19 6.60
N GLN A 50 -12.52 -1.68 7.84
CA GLN A 50 -13.47 -1.35 8.92
C GLN A 50 -13.09 -0.07 9.69
N LEU A 51 -11.90 0.48 9.45
CA LEU A 51 -11.42 1.68 10.15
C LEU A 51 -11.77 2.94 9.35
N CYS A 52 -12.34 3.93 10.04
CA CYS A 52 -12.62 5.24 9.47
C CYS A 52 -12.06 6.31 10.40
N SER A 53 -10.82 6.74 10.14
CA SER A 53 -10.10 7.72 10.94
C SER A 53 -9.13 8.50 10.06
N PRO A 54 -8.95 9.82 10.26
CA PRO A 54 -7.95 10.61 9.54
C PRO A 54 -6.50 10.22 9.88
N TYR A 55 -6.29 9.40 10.90
CA TYR A 55 -4.97 8.94 11.35
C TYR A 55 -4.63 7.52 10.87
N VAL A 56 -5.51 6.90 10.08
CA VAL A 56 -5.33 5.55 9.53
C VAL A 56 -5.42 5.65 8.02
N VAL A 57 -4.48 5.01 7.32
CA VAL A 57 -4.47 4.97 5.85
C VAL A 57 -5.79 4.42 5.32
N LYS A 58 -6.37 5.11 4.34
CA LYS A 58 -7.63 4.66 3.74
C LYS A 58 -7.42 3.40 2.91
N CYS A 59 -8.35 2.46 3.06
CA CYS A 59 -8.44 1.27 2.21
C CYS A 59 -9.44 1.51 1.09
N PHE A 60 -9.04 1.21 -0.15
CA PHE A 60 -9.90 1.34 -1.33
C PHE A 60 -10.46 -0.02 -1.80
N GLY A 61 -10.05 -1.12 -1.18
CA GLY A 61 -10.47 -2.48 -1.49
C GLY A 61 -9.33 -3.30 -2.09
N SER A 62 -9.67 -4.40 -2.74
CA SER A 62 -8.70 -5.31 -3.36
C SER A 62 -9.15 -5.83 -4.72
N GLU A 63 -8.20 -6.38 -5.46
CA GLU A 63 -8.41 -7.05 -6.74
C GLU A 63 -7.45 -8.23 -6.90
N ILE A 64 -7.89 -9.27 -7.61
CA ILE A 64 -7.02 -10.36 -8.05
C ILE A 64 -6.71 -10.15 -9.53
N THR A 65 -5.44 -10.06 -9.87
CA THR A 65 -4.96 -9.90 -11.24
C THR A 65 -4.18 -11.14 -11.69
N TRP A 66 -4.04 -11.29 -13.00
CA TRP A 66 -3.13 -12.27 -13.60
C TRP A 66 -1.88 -11.54 -14.09
N GLU A 67 -0.72 -11.87 -13.52
CA GLU A 67 0.55 -11.18 -13.76
C GLU A 67 1.66 -12.22 -13.92
N GLU A 68 2.42 -12.14 -15.01
CA GLU A 68 3.55 -13.05 -15.27
C GLU A 68 3.21 -14.55 -15.09
N ASN A 69 1.99 -14.93 -15.48
CA ASN A 69 1.39 -16.27 -15.34
C ASN A 69 1.00 -16.71 -13.92
N GLU A 70 0.99 -15.80 -12.96
CA GLU A 70 0.53 -16.07 -11.59
C GLU A 70 -0.67 -15.19 -11.22
N GLN A 71 -1.48 -15.68 -10.28
CA GLN A 71 -2.55 -14.87 -9.69
C GLN A 71 -1.97 -14.07 -8.53
N VAL A 72 -2.13 -12.75 -8.58
CA VAL A 72 -1.64 -11.83 -7.56
C VAL A 72 -2.83 -11.19 -6.87
N TYR A 73 -2.81 -11.20 -5.53
CA TYR A 73 -3.78 -10.46 -4.73
C TYR A 73 -3.23 -9.06 -4.45
N ASN A 74 -4.02 -8.04 -4.78
CA ASN A 74 -3.65 -6.63 -4.68
C ASN A 74 -4.58 -5.91 -3.72
N LEU A 75 -4.01 -5.35 -2.65
CA LEU A 75 -4.71 -4.48 -1.70
C LEU A 75 -4.39 -3.03 -2.01
N PHE A 76 -5.43 -2.24 -2.28
CA PHE A 76 -5.32 -0.83 -2.64
C PHE A 76 -5.48 0.06 -1.41
N LEU A 77 -4.49 0.90 -1.17
CA LEU A 77 -4.38 1.78 -0.01
C LEU A 77 -4.07 3.21 -0.43
N GLU A 78 -4.41 4.17 0.40
CA GLU A 78 -3.93 5.54 0.30
C GLU A 78 -2.40 5.60 0.20
N TYR A 79 -1.90 6.35 -0.78
CA TYR A 79 -0.49 6.67 -0.84
C TYR A 79 -0.19 7.86 0.07
N VAL A 80 0.80 7.69 0.96
CA VAL A 80 1.26 8.75 1.87
C VAL A 80 2.62 9.28 1.39
N PRO A 81 2.69 10.48 0.76
CA PRO A 81 3.92 11.00 0.16
C PRO A 81 5.04 11.26 1.18
N GLY A 82 4.69 11.40 2.46
CA GLY A 82 5.64 11.61 3.55
C GLY A 82 6.55 10.41 3.83
N GLY A 83 6.24 9.21 3.31
CA GLY A 83 6.97 8.00 3.64
C GLY A 83 6.77 7.59 5.10
N THR A 84 7.73 6.88 5.67
CA THR A 84 7.63 6.41 7.06
C THR A 84 7.98 7.52 8.05
N LEU A 85 7.51 7.39 9.30
CA LEU A 85 7.92 8.27 10.38
C LEU A 85 9.43 8.22 10.62
N SER A 86 10.06 7.05 10.44
CA SER A 86 11.51 6.91 10.54
C SER A 86 12.23 7.74 9.48
N ASP A 87 11.74 7.76 8.25
CA ASP A 87 12.30 8.59 7.18
C ASP A 87 12.20 10.08 7.53
N GLN A 88 11.08 10.49 8.12
CA GLN A 88 10.87 11.88 8.55
C GLN A 88 11.78 12.27 9.73
N ILE A 89 11.97 11.38 10.70
CA ILE A 89 12.93 11.59 11.80
C ILE A 89 14.35 11.71 11.26
N GLY A 90 14.74 10.83 10.34
CA GLY A 90 16.06 10.87 9.70
C GLY A 90 16.30 12.19 8.96
N LYS A 91 15.30 12.68 8.20
CA LYS A 91 15.36 13.97 7.51
C LYS A 91 15.49 15.17 8.47
N GLN A 92 15.01 15.04 9.70
CA GLN A 92 15.09 16.09 10.73
C GLN A 92 16.34 15.98 11.63
N GLY A 93 17.31 15.14 11.27
CA GLY A 93 18.57 15.01 12.03
C GLY A 93 18.46 14.09 13.26
N GLY A 94 17.50 13.16 13.28
CA GLY A 94 17.40 12.11 14.29
C GLY A 94 16.44 12.39 15.45
N SER A 95 15.75 13.53 15.44
CA SER A 95 14.66 13.82 16.37
C SER A 95 13.55 14.58 15.63
N LEU A 96 12.29 14.33 16.00
CA LEU A 96 11.22 15.23 15.64
C LEU A 96 11.36 16.50 16.48
N VAL A 97 11.38 17.65 15.81
CA VAL A 97 11.22 18.92 16.53
C VAL A 97 9.75 18.99 16.97
N LYS A 98 9.48 19.41 18.20
CA LYS A 98 8.10 19.60 18.68
C LYS A 98 7.37 20.54 17.72
N ALA A 99 6.17 20.15 17.31
CA ALA A 99 5.22 21.04 16.64
C ALA A 99 4.78 22.16 17.60
#